data_AF-A0A6C8GXV2-F1
#
_entry.id   AF-A0A6C8GXV2-F1
#
_cell.length_a   1.000
_cell.length_b   1.000
_cell.length_c   1.000
_cell.angle_alpha   90.00
_cell.angle_beta   90.00
_cell.angle_gamma   90.00
#
_symmetry.space_group_name_H-M   'P 1'
#
loop_
_entity.id
_entity.type
_entity.pdbx_description
1 polymer ?
#
loop_
_entity_poly.entity_id
_entity_poly.type
_entity_poly.pdbx_seq_one_letter_code
_entity_poly.pdbx_strand_id
1 'polypeptide(L)'
;MPPKRGRLPSRAQIYAGALSDKYILAWSNSLMDNFIMDVQGSGYIDFGDGSPLNFFSYAGKNGWPYRSIGKVLIDRGEVKKEDMSMQAIREWGEKHSEAEVRELLEQNPSFVFFKPQSFAPVKGASAVPLIGRASVASDRSIIPPGTTLLAEVPLLDNNGKFSGQYELRLMVALDVGGAIKGQHFDIYQGIGPDAGHRAGWYNHYGRVWVLKSAPGAGNVFSG
;
A
#
# COMPACT_ATOMS: atom_id res chain seq x y z
N MET A 1 14.48 13.61 -3.13
CA MET A 1 13.87 14.37 -2.01
C MET A 1 14.41 15.80 -2.00
N PRO A 2 13.57 16.83 -1.89
CA PRO A 2 14.03 18.22 -1.78
C PRO A 2 14.68 18.51 -0.41
N PRO A 3 15.55 19.54 -0.29
CA PRO A 3 16.23 19.88 0.95
C PRO A 3 15.24 20.34 2.03
N LYS A 4 15.45 19.90 3.27
CA LYS A 4 14.62 20.29 4.42
C LYS A 4 15.16 21.57 5.05
N ARG A 5 14.44 22.69 4.87
CA ARG A 5 14.63 23.94 5.64
C ARG A 5 13.44 24.22 6.59
N GLY A 6 12.66 23.19 6.92
CA GLY A 6 11.40 23.29 7.65
C GLY A 6 10.35 22.34 7.08
N ARG A 7 9.07 22.63 7.34
CA ARG A 7 7.95 21.94 6.70
C ARG A 7 7.97 22.27 5.20
N LEU A 8 7.92 21.24 4.35
CA LEU A 8 7.87 21.42 2.90
C LEU A 8 6.46 21.85 2.47
N PRO A 9 6.28 22.37 1.23
CA PRO A 9 4.97 22.79 0.73
C PRO A 9 3.91 21.68 0.84
N SER A 10 2.64 22.09 1.01
CA SER A 10 1.49 21.16 1.01
C SER A 10 1.28 20.55 -0.37
N ARG A 11 0.48 19.47 -0.46
CA ARG A 11 0.11 18.85 -1.75
C ARG A 11 -0.41 19.87 -2.77
N ALA A 12 -1.36 20.73 -2.37
CA ALA A 12 -1.91 21.77 -3.25
C ALA A 12 -0.84 22.75 -3.76
N GLN A 13 0.09 23.16 -2.88
CA GLN A 13 1.21 24.01 -3.28
C GLN A 13 2.17 23.29 -4.23
N ILE A 14 2.42 21.99 -4.02
CA ILE A 14 3.25 21.17 -4.91
C ILE A 14 2.59 21.03 -6.29
N TYR A 15 1.28 20.76 -6.36
CA TYR A 15 0.51 20.74 -7.61
C TYR A 15 0.48 22.11 -8.31
N ALA A 16 0.64 23.20 -7.57
CA ALA A 16 0.79 24.56 -8.10
C ALA A 16 2.24 24.92 -8.49
N GLY A 17 3.18 23.98 -8.43
CA GLY A 17 4.57 24.21 -8.88
C GLY A 17 5.52 24.77 -7.81
N ALA A 18 5.24 24.59 -6.52
CA ALA A 18 6.11 25.08 -5.44
C ALA A 18 7.50 24.41 -5.36
N LEU A 19 7.74 23.33 -6.12
CA LEU A 19 9.02 22.63 -6.18
C LEU A 19 9.71 22.88 -7.51
N SER A 20 11.04 22.97 -7.49
CA SER A 20 11.84 23.03 -8.72
C SER A 20 11.78 21.71 -9.50
N ASP A 21 11.66 21.81 -10.82
CA ASP A 21 11.57 20.68 -11.76
C ASP A 21 12.71 19.66 -11.63
N LYS A 22 13.88 20.06 -11.12
CA LYS A 22 15.01 19.15 -10.87
C LYS A 22 14.71 18.04 -9.85
N TYR A 23 13.59 18.12 -9.13
CA TYR A 23 13.14 17.10 -8.19
C TYR A 23 12.10 16.15 -8.76
N ILE A 24 11.68 16.35 -10.01
CA ILE A 24 10.76 15.46 -10.71
C ILE A 24 11.53 14.21 -11.12
N LEU A 25 10.96 13.05 -10.79
CA LEU A 25 11.56 11.75 -11.10
C LEU A 25 10.98 11.13 -12.38
N ALA A 26 9.68 11.34 -12.61
CA ALA A 26 8.94 10.88 -13.76
C ALA A 26 7.66 11.71 -13.90
N TRP A 27 7.09 11.72 -15.11
CA TRP A 27 5.76 12.26 -15.37
C TRP A 27 4.80 11.09 -15.59
N SER A 28 3.85 10.90 -14.69
CA SER A 28 2.78 9.92 -14.84
C SER A 28 1.64 10.47 -15.70
N ASN A 29 0.78 9.59 -16.17
CA ASN A 29 -0.47 9.94 -16.86
C ASN A 29 -1.71 10.03 -15.95
N SER A 30 -1.57 9.83 -14.63
CA SER A 30 -2.70 9.79 -13.69
C SER A 30 -2.33 10.37 -12.32
N LEU A 31 -3.06 11.41 -11.90
CA LEU A 31 -2.87 12.02 -10.59
C LEU A 31 -3.35 11.11 -9.45
N MET A 32 -4.36 10.30 -9.73
CA MET A 32 -4.90 9.30 -8.79
C MET A 32 -3.90 8.18 -8.53
N ASP A 33 -3.20 7.69 -9.56
CA ASP A 33 -2.16 6.66 -9.39
C ASP A 33 -1.00 7.15 -8.54
N ASN A 34 -0.57 8.40 -8.75
CA ASN A 34 0.43 9.03 -7.89
C ASN A 34 -0.03 9.07 -6.43
N PHE A 35 -1.30 9.39 -6.19
CA PHE A 35 -1.84 9.40 -4.83
C PHE A 35 -1.90 8.01 -4.21
N ILE A 36 -2.31 7.00 -4.96
CA ILE A 36 -2.33 5.61 -4.49
C ILE A 36 -0.91 5.16 -4.15
N MET A 37 0.07 5.49 -4.99
CA MET A 37 1.48 5.24 -4.73
C MET A 37 1.99 5.97 -3.48
N ASP A 38 1.53 7.21 -3.23
CA ASP A 38 1.83 7.95 -1.99
C ASP A 38 1.32 7.19 -0.74
N VAL A 39 0.09 6.65 -0.81
CA VAL A 39 -0.51 5.91 0.29
C VAL A 39 0.19 4.56 0.51
N GLN A 40 0.56 3.86 -0.56
CA GLN A 40 1.31 2.60 -0.51
C GLN A 40 2.76 2.79 -0.07
N GLY A 41 3.35 3.97 -0.29
CA GLY A 41 4.72 4.30 0.09
C GLY A 41 5.79 3.75 -0.85
N SER A 42 5.41 3.02 -1.90
CA SER A 42 6.29 2.60 -2.98
C SER A 42 5.47 2.25 -4.23
N GLY A 43 6.15 2.13 -5.37
CA GLY A 43 5.52 1.75 -6.62
C GLY A 43 6.54 1.40 -7.69
N TYR A 44 6.07 0.72 -8.74
CA TYR A 44 6.83 0.48 -9.95
C TYR A 44 6.39 1.48 -11.01
N ILE A 45 7.37 2.02 -11.73
CA ILE A 45 7.14 2.90 -12.87
C ILE A 45 7.62 2.16 -14.11
N ASP A 46 6.71 2.05 -15.08
CA ASP A 46 7.02 1.65 -16.45
C ASP A 46 7.21 2.92 -17.28
N PHE A 47 8.38 3.05 -17.92
CA PHE A 47 8.67 4.18 -18.81
C PHE A 47 8.24 3.91 -20.27
N GLY A 48 7.79 2.69 -20.58
CA GLY A 48 7.28 2.32 -21.91
C GLY A 48 8.36 2.21 -22.99
N ASP A 49 9.64 2.27 -22.63
CA ASP A 49 10.80 2.18 -23.53
C ASP A 49 11.40 0.76 -23.65
N GLY A 50 10.74 -0.23 -23.02
CA GLY A 50 11.20 -1.61 -22.94
C GLY A 50 12.29 -1.86 -21.89
N SER A 51 12.70 -0.84 -21.13
CA SER A 51 13.56 -1.03 -19.97
C SER A 51 12.81 -1.77 -18.84
N PRO A 52 13.53 -2.44 -17.91
CA PRO A 52 12.90 -3.05 -16.76
C PRO A 52 12.13 -2.04 -15.91
N LEU A 53 11.05 -2.49 -15.26
CA LEU A 53 10.29 -1.66 -14.32
C LEU A 53 11.20 -1.05 -13.25
N ASN A 54 11.07 0.27 -13.08
CA ASN A 54 11.85 1.00 -12.09
C ASN A 54 11.10 1.02 -10.76
N PHE A 55 11.75 0.54 -9.70
CA PHE A 55 11.16 0.56 -8.36
C PHE A 55 11.46 1.89 -7.67
N PHE A 56 10.42 2.52 -7.14
CA PHE A 56 10.51 3.76 -6.37
C PHE A 56 10.07 3.48 -4.94
N SER A 57 11.01 3.61 -3.99
CA SER A 57 10.76 3.41 -2.57
C SER A 57 10.62 4.73 -1.81
N TYR A 58 9.95 4.68 -0.65
CA TYR A 58 9.79 5.82 0.24
C TYR A 58 11.13 6.49 0.56
N ALA A 59 11.24 7.79 0.30
CA ALA A 59 12.37 8.62 0.70
C ALA A 59 11.98 9.61 1.81
N GLY A 60 10.72 10.03 1.89
CA GLY A 60 10.27 10.86 3.00
C GLY A 60 8.96 11.63 2.84
N LYS A 61 8.69 12.37 3.91
CA LYS A 61 7.63 13.33 4.23
C LYS A 61 7.69 14.77 3.73
N ASN A 62 6.58 15.43 3.34
CA ASN A 62 6.51 16.90 3.36
C ASN A 62 6.26 17.52 4.76
N GLY A 63 5.83 16.72 5.73
CA GLY A 63 5.66 17.16 7.13
C GLY A 63 4.28 17.70 7.49
N TRP A 64 3.30 17.64 6.59
CA TRP A 64 1.89 17.86 6.90
C TRP A 64 1.23 16.55 7.41
N PRO A 65 0.19 16.63 8.25
CA PRO A 65 -0.57 15.45 8.65
C PRO A 65 -1.37 14.90 7.46
N TYR A 66 -1.47 13.57 7.39
CA TYR A 66 -2.32 12.90 6.42
C TYR A 66 -3.79 13.12 6.76
N ARG A 67 -4.62 13.39 5.75
CA ARG A 67 -6.09 13.36 5.84
C ARG A 67 -6.64 12.29 4.91
N SER A 68 -7.61 11.52 5.40
CA SER A 68 -8.20 10.40 4.65
C SER A 68 -9.10 10.91 3.53
N ILE A 69 -8.71 10.64 2.28
CA ILE A 69 -9.54 10.90 1.10
C ILE A 69 -10.80 10.03 1.09
N GLY A 70 -10.68 8.77 1.52
CA GLY A 70 -11.85 7.90 1.70
C GLY A 70 -12.87 8.50 2.66
N LYS A 71 -12.43 9.12 3.77
CA LYS A 71 -13.35 9.85 4.66
C LYS A 71 -14.01 11.03 3.96
N VAL A 72 -13.29 11.81 3.16
CA VAL A 72 -13.87 12.93 2.41
C VAL A 72 -14.97 12.45 1.46
N LEU A 73 -14.74 11.37 0.71
CA LEU A 73 -15.74 10.77 -0.19
C LEU A 73 -16.97 10.25 0.56
N ILE A 74 -16.79 9.63 1.73
CA ILE A 74 -17.89 9.20 2.59
C ILE A 74 -18.69 10.40 3.09
N ASP A 75 -18.01 11.44 3.59
CA ASP A 75 -18.65 12.63 4.14
C ASP A 75 -19.41 13.41 3.04
N ARG A 76 -18.96 13.34 1.78
CA ARG A 76 -19.68 13.89 0.60
C ARG A 76 -20.82 12.99 0.10
N GLY A 77 -20.93 11.75 0.59
CA GLY A 77 -21.94 10.79 0.15
C GLY A 77 -21.67 10.17 -1.23
N GLU A 78 -20.45 10.30 -1.75
CA GLU A 78 -20.09 9.83 -3.10
C GLU A 78 -19.73 8.34 -3.11
N VAL A 79 -19.26 7.83 -1.98
CA VAL A 79 -18.97 6.40 -1.77
C VAL A 79 -19.46 6.01 -0.38
N LYS A 80 -20.20 4.90 -0.30
CA LYS A 80 -20.68 4.38 0.99
C LYS A 80 -19.52 3.89 1.85
N LYS A 81 -19.68 3.97 3.18
CA LYS A 81 -18.62 3.60 4.13
C LYS A 81 -18.25 2.12 4.04
N GLU A 82 -19.25 1.27 3.85
CA GLU A 82 -19.14 -0.17 3.69
C GLU A 82 -18.41 -0.59 2.40
N ASP A 83 -18.49 0.23 1.36
CA ASP A 83 -17.88 -0.02 0.05
C ASP A 83 -16.50 0.66 -0.08
N MET A 84 -16.09 1.45 0.92
CA MET A 84 -14.87 2.24 0.86
C MET A 84 -13.60 1.37 0.85
N SER A 85 -12.82 1.50 -0.21
CA SER A 85 -11.56 0.80 -0.42
C SER A 85 -10.62 1.62 -1.31
N MET A 86 -9.35 1.22 -1.43
CA MET A 86 -8.43 1.87 -2.39
C MET A 86 -8.94 1.72 -3.84
N GLN A 87 -9.61 0.60 -4.14
CA GLN A 87 -10.22 0.38 -5.44
C GLN A 87 -11.40 1.33 -5.68
N ALA A 88 -12.27 1.53 -4.68
CA ALA A 88 -13.37 2.48 -4.80
C ALA A 88 -12.87 3.93 -5.03
N ILE A 89 -11.77 4.33 -4.39
CA ILE A 89 -11.14 5.65 -4.63
C ILE A 89 -10.58 5.73 -6.05
N ARG A 90 -9.92 4.68 -6.55
CA ARG A 90 -9.44 4.59 -7.94
C ARG A 90 -10.59 4.74 -8.94
N GLU A 91 -11.63 3.91 -8.79
CA GLU A 91 -12.82 3.91 -9.65
C GLU A 91 -13.57 5.23 -9.61
N TRP A 92 -13.60 5.90 -8.45
CA TRP A 92 -14.12 7.24 -8.34
C TRP A 92 -13.32 8.19 -9.23
N GLY A 93 -11.99 8.16 -9.17
CA GLY A 93 -11.13 9.00 -10.01
C GLY A 93 -11.30 8.74 -11.51
N GLU A 94 -11.50 7.50 -11.92
CA GLU A 94 -11.73 7.11 -13.32
C GLU A 94 -13.07 7.64 -13.88
N LYS A 95 -14.04 7.97 -13.02
CA LYS A 95 -15.37 8.46 -13.39
C LYS A 95 -15.51 9.98 -13.32
N HIS A 96 -14.49 10.69 -12.85
CA HIS A 96 -14.52 12.14 -12.64
C HIS A 96 -13.43 12.85 -13.45
N SER A 97 -13.59 14.15 -13.65
CA SER A 97 -12.61 14.96 -14.37
C SER A 97 -11.32 15.17 -13.57
N GLU A 98 -10.22 15.45 -14.25
CA GLU A 98 -8.93 15.79 -13.63
C GLU A 98 -9.03 16.95 -12.63
N ALA A 99 -9.94 17.92 -12.86
CA ALA A 99 -10.16 19.04 -11.96
C ALA A 99 -10.81 18.60 -10.63
N GLU A 100 -11.80 17.70 -10.70
CA GLU A 100 -12.46 17.13 -9.52
C GLU A 100 -11.52 16.21 -8.74
N VAL A 101 -10.74 15.37 -9.45
CA VAL A 101 -9.70 14.55 -8.84
C VAL A 101 -8.67 15.42 -8.12
N ARG A 102 -8.19 16.48 -8.76
CA ARG A 102 -7.25 17.40 -8.13
C ARG A 102 -7.84 18.03 -6.86
N GLU A 103 -9.05 18.57 -6.92
CA GLU A 103 -9.72 19.19 -5.77
C GLU A 103 -9.84 18.21 -4.60
N LEU A 104 -10.28 16.98 -4.88
CA LEU A 104 -10.40 15.94 -3.87
C LEU A 104 -9.05 15.65 -3.22
N LEU A 105 -8.02 15.38 -4.03
CA LEU A 105 -6.70 15.00 -3.54
C LEU A 105 -6.06 16.12 -2.71
N GLU A 106 -6.29 17.39 -3.06
CA GLU A 106 -5.79 18.56 -2.32
C GLU A 106 -6.34 18.66 -0.89
N GLN A 107 -7.45 17.97 -0.57
CA GLN A 107 -7.96 17.84 0.81
C GLN A 107 -6.96 17.10 1.74
N ASN A 108 -6.02 16.33 1.17
CA ASN A 108 -4.90 15.74 1.90
C ASN A 108 -3.61 16.57 1.71
N PRO A 109 -3.21 17.40 2.69
CA PRO A 109 -2.02 18.25 2.53
C PRO A 109 -0.69 17.46 2.60
N SER A 110 -0.71 16.19 3.04
CA SER A 110 0.47 15.33 3.08
C SER A 110 0.91 14.91 1.67
N PHE A 111 2.22 14.90 1.46
CA PHE A 111 2.86 14.51 0.20
C PHE A 111 4.08 13.62 0.48
N VAL A 112 4.25 12.57 -0.32
CA VAL A 112 5.34 11.60 -0.20
C VAL A 112 6.39 11.86 -1.28
N PHE A 113 7.66 11.72 -0.90
CA PHE A 113 8.78 11.77 -1.82
C PHE A 113 9.40 10.39 -1.93
N PHE A 114 9.79 10.04 -3.15
CA PHE A 114 10.39 8.75 -3.47
C PHE A 114 11.87 8.90 -3.82
N LYS A 115 12.55 7.75 -3.87
CA LYS A 115 13.87 7.60 -4.47
C LYS A 115 13.83 6.41 -5.43
N PRO A 116 14.41 6.54 -6.64
CA PRO A 116 14.58 5.40 -7.52
C PRO A 116 15.54 4.40 -6.86
N GLN A 117 15.27 3.12 -7.07
CA GLN A 117 16.12 2.04 -6.64
C GLN A 117 16.27 1.07 -7.81
N SER A 118 17.52 0.82 -8.23
CA SER A 118 17.85 -0.20 -9.23
C SER A 118 17.15 -1.49 -8.84
N PHE A 119 16.38 -2.10 -9.78
CA PHE A 119 15.47 -3.23 -9.57
C PHE A 119 15.74 -3.94 -8.25
N ALA A 120 15.06 -3.47 -7.21
CA ALA A 120 15.15 -4.04 -5.89
C ALA A 120 13.86 -4.80 -5.66
N PRO A 121 13.93 -6.03 -5.10
CA PRO A 121 12.72 -6.68 -4.65
C PRO A 121 11.99 -5.75 -3.67
N VAL A 122 10.65 -5.69 -3.74
CA VAL A 122 9.85 -4.95 -2.75
C VAL A 122 10.20 -5.48 -1.37
N LYS A 123 10.57 -4.59 -0.45
CA LYS A 123 10.94 -4.93 0.92
C LYS A 123 9.95 -4.26 1.88
N GLY A 124 9.49 -5.01 2.86
CA GLY A 124 8.71 -4.46 3.97
C GLY A 124 9.62 -3.75 4.98
N ALA A 125 9.03 -3.27 6.07
CA ALA A 125 9.73 -2.61 7.18
C ALA A 125 10.83 -3.47 7.83
N SER A 126 10.78 -4.80 7.67
CA SER A 126 11.84 -5.72 8.13
C SER A 126 13.05 -5.79 7.20
N ALA A 127 13.07 -5.02 6.10
CA ALA A 127 14.10 -5.02 5.06
C ALA A 127 14.30 -6.35 4.30
N VAL A 128 13.37 -7.29 4.48
CA VAL A 128 13.30 -8.59 3.76
C VAL A 128 12.41 -8.46 2.52
N PRO A 129 12.82 -9.03 1.37
CA PRO A 129 11.98 -9.13 0.18
C PRO A 129 10.60 -9.75 0.47
N LEU A 130 9.53 -9.07 0.06
CA LEU A 130 8.17 -9.55 0.20
C LEU A 130 7.81 -10.47 -0.97
N ILE A 131 7.27 -11.64 -0.64
CA ILE A 131 6.76 -12.60 -1.62
C ILE A 131 5.24 -12.52 -1.60
N GLY A 132 4.64 -12.36 -2.79
CA GLY A 132 3.20 -12.22 -2.95
C GLY A 132 2.43 -13.42 -2.36
N ARG A 133 1.46 -13.14 -1.50
CA ARG A 133 0.60 -14.09 -0.77
C ARG A 133 1.34 -15.04 0.18
N ALA A 134 2.60 -14.73 0.49
CA ALA A 134 3.44 -15.43 1.46
C ALA A 134 4.00 -14.48 2.53
N SER A 135 3.65 -13.19 2.46
CA SER A 135 4.08 -12.17 3.41
C SER A 135 2.93 -11.21 3.75
N VAL A 136 2.91 -10.73 4.99
CA VAL A 136 1.85 -9.84 5.50
C VAL A 136 2.43 -8.66 6.29
N ALA A 137 1.70 -7.55 6.29
CA ALA A 137 1.86 -6.51 7.29
C ALA A 137 1.04 -6.85 8.54
N SER A 138 1.56 -6.53 9.73
CA SER A 138 0.89 -6.83 11.00
C SER A 138 1.18 -5.79 12.08
N ASP A 139 0.43 -5.85 13.19
CA ASP A 139 0.73 -5.06 14.38
C ASP A 139 1.88 -5.68 15.18
N ARG A 140 3.06 -5.05 15.12
CA ARG A 140 4.28 -5.48 15.81
C ARG A 140 4.14 -5.70 17.32
N SER A 141 3.15 -5.07 17.96
CA SER A 141 2.92 -5.21 19.41
C SER A 141 2.24 -6.54 19.78
N ILE A 142 1.56 -7.18 18.82
CA ILE A 142 0.80 -8.43 19.02
C ILE A 142 1.45 -9.56 18.21
N ILE A 143 1.80 -9.29 16.95
CA ILE A 143 2.42 -10.23 16.01
C ILE A 143 3.78 -9.66 15.59
N PRO A 144 4.87 -10.07 16.26
CA PRO A 144 6.21 -9.56 15.94
C PRO A 144 6.65 -9.93 14.51
N PRO A 145 7.51 -9.12 13.87
CA PRO A 145 8.15 -9.51 12.62
C PRO A 145 8.83 -10.87 12.70
N GLY A 146 8.76 -11.65 11.62
CA GLY A 146 9.27 -13.02 11.52
C GLY A 146 8.29 -14.10 11.98
N THR A 147 7.13 -13.74 12.55
CA THR A 147 6.13 -14.73 12.98
C THR A 147 5.57 -15.53 11.80
N THR A 148 5.58 -16.86 11.93
CA THR A 148 4.96 -17.78 10.96
C THR A 148 3.47 -17.94 11.23
N LEU A 149 2.68 -17.79 10.17
CA LEU A 149 1.22 -17.83 10.19
C LEU A 149 0.73 -18.91 9.24
N LEU A 150 -0.16 -19.76 9.73
CA LEU A 150 -1.02 -20.60 8.89
C LEU A 150 -2.40 -19.95 8.85
N ALA A 151 -2.91 -19.61 7.66
CA ALA A 151 -4.16 -18.89 7.53
C ALA A 151 -5.09 -19.52 6.50
N GLU A 152 -6.38 -19.52 6.80
CA GLU A 152 -7.44 -19.74 5.82
C GLU A 152 -7.87 -18.39 5.26
N VAL A 153 -7.36 -18.07 4.07
CA VAL A 153 -7.56 -16.80 3.38
C VAL A 153 -8.83 -16.89 2.53
N PRO A 154 -9.79 -15.97 2.67
CA PRO A 154 -11.01 -15.99 1.87
C PRO A 154 -10.70 -15.76 0.39
N LEU A 155 -11.28 -16.59 -0.48
CA LEU A 155 -11.20 -16.41 -1.93
C LEU A 155 -12.30 -15.47 -2.41
N LEU A 156 -11.95 -14.58 -3.33
CA LEU A 156 -12.86 -13.59 -3.92
C LEU A 156 -13.06 -13.90 -5.40
N ASP A 157 -14.24 -13.59 -5.92
CA ASP A 157 -14.51 -13.62 -7.36
C ASP A 157 -13.92 -12.37 -8.08
N ASN A 158 -14.14 -12.29 -9.39
CA ASN A 158 -13.68 -11.17 -10.23
C ASN A 158 -14.39 -9.83 -9.96
N ASN A 159 -15.27 -9.77 -8.96
CA ASN A 159 -15.90 -8.54 -8.50
C ASN A 159 -15.57 -8.26 -7.02
N GLY A 160 -14.61 -8.99 -6.44
CA GLY A 160 -14.21 -8.81 -5.05
C GLY A 160 -15.16 -9.39 -4.02
N LYS A 161 -16.16 -10.16 -4.46
CA LYS A 161 -17.14 -10.77 -3.56
C LYS A 161 -16.60 -12.10 -3.07
N PHE A 162 -16.75 -12.34 -1.77
CA PHE A 162 -16.42 -13.63 -1.16
C PHE A 162 -17.13 -14.80 -1.86
N SER A 163 -16.36 -15.77 -2.35
CA SER A 163 -16.87 -16.90 -3.12
C SER A 163 -17.46 -18.02 -2.27
N GLY A 164 -17.36 -17.93 -0.95
CA GLY A 164 -17.70 -19.04 -0.03
C GLY A 164 -16.52 -20.00 0.21
N GLN A 165 -15.40 -19.82 -0.47
CA GLN A 165 -14.24 -20.72 -0.39
C GLN A 165 -13.05 -20.06 0.32
N TYR A 166 -12.20 -20.89 0.92
CA TYR A 166 -10.97 -20.46 1.57
C TYR A 166 -9.77 -21.19 0.95
N GLU A 167 -8.62 -20.53 0.97
CA GLU A 167 -7.33 -21.10 0.61
C GLU A 167 -6.42 -21.14 1.83
N LEU A 168 -5.88 -22.32 2.14
CA LEU A 168 -4.95 -22.49 3.26
C LEU A 168 -3.53 -22.08 2.82
N ARG A 169 -2.94 -21.09 3.49
CA ARG A 169 -1.63 -20.51 3.14
C ARG A 169 -0.71 -20.38 4.34
N LEU A 170 0.59 -20.61 4.11
CA LEU A 170 1.66 -20.18 5.00
C LEU A 170 2.13 -18.78 4.63
N MET A 171 2.25 -17.91 5.63
CA MET A 171 2.72 -16.54 5.47
C MET A 171 3.65 -16.14 6.62
N VAL A 172 4.47 -15.11 6.39
CA VAL A 172 5.36 -14.52 7.41
C VAL A 172 5.04 -13.04 7.60
N ALA A 173 4.96 -12.60 8.85
CA ALA A 173 4.86 -11.18 9.20
C ALA A 173 6.18 -10.46 8.88
N LEU A 174 6.24 -9.67 7.81
CA LEU A 174 7.48 -9.01 7.35
C LEU A 174 7.35 -7.50 7.20
N ASP A 175 6.15 -6.96 7.33
CA ASP A 175 5.88 -5.54 7.18
C ASP A 175 5.00 -4.97 8.30
N VAL A 176 4.87 -3.65 8.34
CA VAL A 176 3.99 -2.92 9.25
C VAL A 176 3.22 -1.85 8.50
N GLY A 177 1.98 -1.59 8.92
CA GLY A 177 1.17 -0.50 8.37
C GLY A 177 0.67 0.44 9.45
N GLY A 178 0.52 1.72 9.11
CA GLY A 178 -0.02 2.74 10.03
C GLY A 178 -1.44 2.39 10.50
N ALA A 179 -2.29 1.92 9.58
CA ALA A 179 -3.66 1.50 9.83
C ALA A 179 -3.80 0.01 10.25
N ILE A 180 -2.71 -0.76 10.18
CA ILE A 180 -2.71 -2.20 10.53
C ILE A 180 -2.42 -2.32 12.03
N LYS A 181 -3.48 -2.61 12.80
CA LYS A 181 -3.49 -2.60 14.27
C LYS A 181 -4.33 -3.77 14.79
N GLY A 182 -4.01 -4.28 15.97
CA GLY A 182 -4.78 -5.38 16.54
C GLY A 182 -4.58 -6.69 15.78
N GLN A 183 -5.68 -7.43 15.59
CA GLN A 183 -5.72 -8.70 14.84
C GLN A 183 -5.96 -8.49 13.33
N HIS A 184 -5.57 -7.33 12.81
CA HIS A 184 -5.66 -7.00 11.39
C HIS A 184 -4.35 -7.38 10.68
N PHE A 185 -4.46 -8.12 9.59
CA PHE A 185 -3.37 -8.43 8.67
C PHE A 185 -3.64 -7.83 7.29
N ASP A 186 -2.61 -7.29 6.66
CA ASP A 186 -2.66 -6.85 5.27
C ASP A 186 -1.79 -7.81 4.43
N ILE A 187 -2.40 -8.50 3.47
CA ILE A 187 -1.71 -9.54 2.68
C ILE A 187 -1.06 -8.88 1.47
N TYR A 188 0.27 -8.96 1.39
CA TYR A 188 0.99 -8.47 0.22
C TYR A 188 0.66 -9.31 -1.01
N GLN A 189 -0.05 -8.76 -1.99
CA GLN A 189 -0.54 -9.51 -3.16
C GLN A 189 0.49 -9.72 -4.27
N GLY A 190 1.63 -9.01 -4.22
CA GLY A 190 2.64 -8.98 -5.27
C GLY A 190 2.66 -7.66 -6.04
N ILE A 191 3.21 -7.71 -7.26
CA ILE A 191 3.45 -6.54 -8.11
C ILE A 191 2.57 -6.65 -9.35
N GLY A 192 2.10 -5.51 -9.86
CA GLY A 192 1.39 -5.39 -11.13
C GLY A 192 -0.13 -5.24 -10.99
N PRO A 193 -0.83 -5.00 -12.12
CA PRO A 193 -2.26 -4.69 -12.12
C PRO A 193 -3.12 -5.74 -11.41
N ASP A 194 -2.87 -7.03 -11.67
CA ASP A 194 -3.61 -8.13 -11.06
C ASP A 194 -3.46 -8.17 -9.53
N ALA A 195 -2.28 -7.82 -9.02
CA ALA A 195 -2.04 -7.73 -7.58
C ALA A 195 -2.79 -6.54 -6.97
N GLY A 196 -2.81 -5.40 -7.67
CA GLY A 196 -3.57 -4.21 -7.29
C GLY A 196 -5.07 -4.47 -7.22
N HIS A 197 -5.65 -5.11 -8.25
CA HIS A 197 -7.07 -5.46 -8.28
C HIS A 197 -7.44 -6.38 -7.12
N ARG A 198 -6.65 -7.44 -6.87
CA ARG A 198 -6.88 -8.31 -5.71
C ARG A 198 -6.82 -7.53 -4.41
N ALA A 199 -5.74 -6.75 -4.19
CA ALA A 199 -5.52 -6.01 -2.94
C ALA A 199 -6.65 -5.04 -2.63
N GLY A 200 -7.19 -4.38 -3.66
CA GLY A 200 -8.27 -3.40 -3.54
C GLY A 200 -9.58 -3.95 -2.96
N TRP A 201 -9.83 -5.24 -3.06
CA TRP A 201 -11.07 -5.88 -2.58
C TRP A 201 -10.95 -6.57 -1.22
N TYR A 202 -9.74 -6.70 -0.67
CA TYR A 202 -9.55 -7.40 0.59
C TYR A 202 -9.96 -6.52 1.79
N ASN A 203 -11.23 -6.60 2.16
CA ASN A 203 -11.74 -6.29 3.49
C ASN A 203 -12.61 -7.46 3.98
N HIS A 204 -11.97 -8.60 4.25
CA HIS A 204 -12.63 -9.88 4.50
C HIS A 204 -12.01 -10.62 5.69
N TYR A 205 -12.73 -11.61 6.22
CA TYR A 205 -12.35 -12.34 7.42
C TYR A 205 -11.92 -13.77 7.11
N GLY A 206 -10.87 -14.22 7.79
CA GLY A 206 -10.32 -15.58 7.74
C GLY A 206 -9.90 -16.05 9.12
N ARG A 207 -9.37 -17.26 9.20
CA ARG A 207 -8.83 -17.85 10.44
C ARG A 207 -7.31 -17.90 10.34
N VAL A 208 -6.62 -17.64 11.46
CA VAL A 208 -5.16 -17.62 11.51
C VAL A 208 -4.67 -18.35 12.75
N TRP A 209 -3.67 -19.21 12.58
CA TRP A 209 -2.91 -19.85 13.65
C TRP A 209 -1.47 -19.37 13.60
N VAL A 210 -0.96 -18.94 14.75
CA VAL A 210 0.46 -18.63 14.92
C VAL A 210 1.20 -19.95 15.18
N LEU A 211 2.13 -20.29 14.30
CA LEU A 211 2.94 -21.50 14.44
C LEU A 211 4.19 -21.21 15.25
N LYS A 212 4.43 -21.98 16.31
CA LYS A 212 5.63 -21.93 17.14
C LYS A 212 6.07 -23.34 17.48
N SER A 213 7.37 -23.52 17.70
CA SER A 213 7.88 -24.75 18.30
C SER A 213 7.40 -24.85 19.76
N ALA A 214 7.14 -26.08 20.20
CA ALA A 214 6.89 -26.31 21.61
C ALA A 214 8.16 -25.96 22.41
N PRO A 215 8.03 -25.32 23.59
CA PRO A 215 9.17 -25.04 24.44
C PRO A 215 9.94 -26.34 24.74
N GLY A 216 11.26 -26.34 24.50
CA GLY A 216 12.11 -27.51 24.75
C GLY A 216 12.18 -28.56 23.63
N ALA A 217 11.49 -28.35 22.49
CA ALA A 217 11.50 -29.29 21.37
C ALA A 217 12.82 -29.37 20.56
N GLY A 218 13.87 -28.65 20.98
CA GLY A 218 15.11 -28.53 20.21
C GLY A 218 14.92 -27.79 18.87
N ASN A 219 16.02 -27.59 18.12
CA ASN A 219 15.92 -27.07 16.76
C ASN A 219 15.28 -28.14 15.87
N VAL A 220 14.08 -27.85 15.35
CA VAL A 220 13.37 -28.71 14.38
C VAL A 220 14.15 -28.81 13.06
N PHE A 221 15.04 -27.85 12.79
CA PHE A 221 15.95 -27.86 11.66
C PHE A 221 17.39 -27.81 12.18
N SER A 222 18.05 -28.97 12.20
CA SER A 222 19.50 -29.07 12.23
C SER A 222 19.99 -28.93 10.79
N GLY A 223 20.54 -27.77 10.45
CA GLY A 223 21.33 -27.57 9.23
C GLY A 223 22.76 -28.05 9.41
#